data_AF-A0A162P4M6-F1
#
_entry.id   AF-A0A162P4M6-F1
#
_cell.length_a   1.000
_cell.length_b   1.000
_cell.length_c   1.000
_cell.angle_alpha   90.00
_cell.angle_beta   90.00
_cell.angle_gamma   90.00
#
_symmetry.space_group_name_H-M   'P 1'
#
loop_
_entity.id
_entity.type
_entity.pdbx_description
1 polymer ?
#
loop_
_entity_poly.entity_id
_entity_poly.type
_entity_poly.pdbx_seq_one_letter_code
_entity_poly.pdbx_strand_id
1 'polypeptide(L)'
;MQATRLLARLLFYFSRAMALLYGIFFLLSAISLSTGWGLRLREGGRYFSVNYPFSEKHLLNGDYNATYISLYFLSVIFWYFLFCWLLGNVFRVFFQPRLFTDNGVKHLRNFYLANFLLPILHLVATLLFDTLEADAVALVLLHIVVGVFAYFLAAIFRQGLQLQKEQDLYI
;
A
#
# COMPACT_ATOMS: atom_id res chain seq x y z
N MET A 1 -10.44 26.44 3.49
CA MET A 1 -10.35 25.34 2.47
C MET A 1 -9.05 25.30 1.67
N GLN A 2 -8.27 26.40 1.55
CA GLN A 2 -6.98 26.34 0.84
C GLN A 2 -5.93 25.50 1.58
N ALA A 3 -5.86 25.61 2.91
CA ALA A 3 -4.93 24.83 3.73
C ALA A 3 -5.18 23.31 3.61
N THR A 4 -6.43 22.86 3.61
CA THR A 4 -6.78 21.44 3.47
C THR A 4 -6.44 20.90 2.09
N ARG A 5 -6.65 21.69 1.03
CA ARG A 5 -6.22 21.33 -0.34
C ARG A 5 -4.70 21.26 -0.46
N LEU A 6 -3.97 22.18 0.17
CA LEU A 6 -2.51 22.16 0.20
C LEU A 6 -2.01 20.92 0.93
N LEU A 7 -2.54 20.63 2.12
CA LEU A 7 -2.19 19.45 2.90
C LEU A 7 -2.44 18.17 2.11
N ALA A 8 -3.63 18.01 1.51
CA ALA A 8 -3.94 16.84 0.69
C ALA A 8 -2.99 16.70 -0.51
N ARG A 9 -2.56 17.81 -1.12
CA ARG A 9 -1.59 17.79 -2.21
C ARG A 9 -0.21 17.34 -1.73
N LEU A 10 0.25 17.84 -0.59
CA LEU A 10 1.52 17.40 0.01
C LEU A 10 1.48 15.91 0.35
N LEU A 11 0.41 15.47 1.00
CA LEU A 11 0.20 14.07 1.35
C LEU A 11 0.10 13.17 0.12
N PHE A 12 -0.52 13.63 -0.97
CA PHE A 12 -0.51 12.92 -2.24
C PHE A 12 0.91 12.66 -2.74
N TYR A 13 1.74 13.69 -2.85
CA TYR A 13 3.10 13.54 -3.36
C TYR A 13 3.96 12.70 -2.42
N PHE A 14 3.78 12.87 -1.11
CA PHE A 14 4.44 12.03 -0.12
C PHE A 14 4.06 10.55 -0.29
N SER A 15 2.77 10.22 -0.38
CA SER A 15 2.31 8.85 -0.62
C SER A 15 2.81 8.29 -1.95
N ARG A 16 2.92 9.11 -3.01
CA ARG A 16 3.51 8.69 -4.29
C ARG A 16 5.01 8.41 -4.18
N ALA A 17 5.75 9.26 -3.48
CA ALA A 17 7.18 9.05 -3.25
C ALA A 17 7.42 7.76 -2.47
N MET A 18 6.65 7.51 -1.42
CA MET A 18 6.71 6.26 -0.65
C MET A 18 6.33 5.05 -1.50
N ALA A 19 5.26 5.13 -2.30
CA ALA A 19 4.90 4.06 -3.21
C ALA A 19 6.04 3.76 -4.19
N LEU A 20 6.62 4.78 -4.83
CA LEU A 20 7.76 4.58 -5.73
C LEU A 20 8.96 3.94 -5.02
N LEU A 21 9.27 4.36 -3.80
CA LEU A 21 10.35 3.78 -3.01
C LEU A 21 10.11 2.29 -2.73
N TYR A 22 8.94 1.92 -2.20
CA TYR A 22 8.59 0.52 -1.98
C TYR A 22 8.55 -0.29 -3.28
N GLY A 23 8.04 0.29 -4.36
CA GLY A 23 8.02 -0.34 -5.68
C GLY A 23 9.43 -0.62 -6.21
N ILE A 24 10.37 0.32 -6.05
CA ILE A 24 11.79 0.14 -6.40
C ILE A 24 12.40 -0.98 -5.56
N PHE A 25 12.18 -0.98 -4.25
CA PHE A 25 12.69 -2.04 -3.37
C PHE A 25 12.13 -3.41 -3.70
N PHE A 26 10.85 -3.49 -4.04
CA PHE A 26 10.21 -4.73 -4.49
C PHE A 26 10.84 -5.23 -5.80
N LEU A 27 10.96 -4.35 -6.81
CA LEU A 27 11.52 -4.73 -8.11
C LEU A 27 12.98 -5.16 -8.00
N LEU A 28 13.80 -4.40 -7.27
CA LEU A 28 15.20 -4.76 -7.03
C LEU A 28 15.31 -6.12 -6.35
N SER A 29 14.53 -6.32 -5.28
CA SER A 29 14.52 -7.58 -4.55
C SER A 29 14.05 -8.75 -5.41
N ALA A 30 12.97 -8.58 -6.17
CA ALA A 30 12.43 -9.62 -7.04
C ALA A 30 13.42 -10.02 -8.15
N ILE A 31 14.09 -9.03 -8.77
CA ILE A 31 15.14 -9.27 -9.76
C ILE A 31 16.32 -10.01 -9.11
N SER A 32 16.82 -9.52 -7.97
CA SER A 32 17.96 -10.14 -7.29
C SER A 32 17.69 -11.57 -6.85
N LEU A 33 16.50 -11.84 -6.30
CA LEU A 33 16.11 -13.17 -5.83
C LEU A 33 15.81 -14.16 -6.98
N SER A 34 15.37 -13.67 -8.14
CA SER A 34 15.08 -14.53 -9.31
C SER A 34 16.29 -14.78 -10.20
N THR A 35 17.21 -13.82 -10.32
CA THR A 35 18.35 -13.89 -11.25
C THR A 35 19.70 -14.08 -10.56
N GLY A 36 19.78 -13.87 -9.25
CA GLY A 36 21.04 -13.77 -8.51
C GLY A 36 21.76 -12.43 -8.68
N TRP A 37 21.30 -11.53 -9.55
CA TRP A 37 21.96 -10.24 -9.76
C TRP A 37 21.89 -9.35 -8.52
N GLY A 38 23.04 -8.95 -7.97
CA GLY A 38 23.09 -8.13 -6.75
C GLY A 38 22.61 -8.87 -5.49
N LEU A 39 22.47 -10.20 -5.54
CA LEU A 39 22.17 -11.03 -4.38
C LEU A 39 23.46 -11.56 -3.75
N ARG A 40 23.62 -11.40 -2.45
CA ARG A 40 24.74 -11.98 -1.69
C ARG A 40 24.22 -12.86 -0.56
N LEU A 41 24.61 -14.13 -0.57
CA LEU A 41 24.36 -15.04 0.53
C LEU A 41 25.42 -14.86 1.62
N ARG A 42 24.98 -14.92 2.87
CA ARG A 42 25.82 -14.73 4.07
C ARG A 42 25.61 -15.89 5.04
N GLU A 43 26.60 -16.09 5.92
CA GLU A 43 26.58 -17.09 6.99
C GLU A 43 26.20 -18.51 6.54
N GLY A 44 26.84 -18.98 5.46
CA GLY A 44 26.60 -20.32 4.94
C GLY A 44 25.25 -20.49 4.24
N GLY A 45 24.64 -19.39 3.76
CA GLY A 45 23.38 -19.42 3.02
C GLY A 45 22.13 -19.25 3.88
N ARG A 46 22.28 -18.88 5.16
CA ARG A 46 21.13 -18.62 6.06
C ARG A 46 20.50 -17.25 5.84
N TYR A 47 21.28 -16.27 5.42
CA TYR A 47 20.83 -14.91 5.18
C TYR A 47 21.14 -14.47 3.75
N PHE A 48 20.32 -13.59 3.20
CA PHE A 48 20.59 -12.90 1.96
C PHE A 48 20.68 -11.39 2.17
N SER A 49 21.41 -10.75 1.27
CA SER A 49 21.44 -9.31 1.10
C SER A 49 21.16 -8.97 -0.35
N VAL A 50 20.23 -8.05 -0.58
CA VAL A 50 20.06 -7.36 -1.85
C VAL A 50 20.93 -6.12 -1.79
N ASN A 51 21.88 -6.01 -2.70
CA ASN A 51 22.82 -4.89 -2.74
C ASN A 51 22.23 -3.70 -3.49
N TYR A 52 22.84 -2.53 -3.30
CA TYR A 52 22.63 -1.41 -4.20
C TYR A 52 22.98 -1.81 -5.65
N PRO A 53 22.22 -1.34 -6.65
CA PRO A 53 22.58 -1.56 -8.06
C PRO A 53 24.03 -1.20 -8.33
N PHE A 54 24.75 -2.10 -9.02
CA PHE A 54 26.14 -1.91 -9.42
C PHE A 54 27.12 -1.67 -8.24
N SER A 55 26.79 -2.17 -7.04
CA SER A 55 27.61 -2.03 -5.84
C SER A 55 27.57 -3.31 -4.99
N GLU A 56 28.58 -3.48 -4.13
CA GLU A 56 28.64 -4.53 -3.11
C GLU A 56 28.02 -4.11 -1.77
N LYS A 57 27.54 -2.85 -1.66
CA LYS A 57 26.93 -2.34 -0.44
C LYS A 57 25.53 -2.94 -0.24
N HIS A 58 25.29 -3.52 0.93
CA HIS A 58 23.98 -4.09 1.28
C HIS A 58 22.92 -2.99 1.42
N LEU A 59 21.77 -3.18 0.77
CA LEU A 59 20.61 -2.29 0.83
C LEU A 59 19.50 -2.90 1.67
N LEU A 60 19.09 -4.15 1.36
CA LEU A 60 18.09 -4.89 2.13
C LEU A 60 18.68 -6.23 2.57
N ASN A 61 18.26 -6.71 3.74
CA ASN A 61 18.69 -7.98 4.29
C ASN A 61 17.48 -8.81 4.69
N GLY A 62 17.62 -10.12 4.68
CA GLY A 62 16.58 -11.03 5.14
C GLY A 62 17.07 -12.46 5.29
N ASP A 63 16.20 -13.32 5.78
CA ASP A 63 16.47 -14.74 5.95
C ASP A 63 16.28 -15.46 4.62
N TYR A 64 17.24 -16.30 4.25
CA TYR A 64 17.21 -17.01 2.98
C TYR A 64 16.39 -18.29 3.09
N ASN A 65 15.09 -18.12 3.30
CA ASN A 65 14.08 -19.17 3.38
C ASN A 65 12.89 -18.79 2.49
N ALA A 66 12.33 -19.74 1.74
CA ALA A 66 11.26 -19.47 0.77
C ALA A 66 10.00 -18.87 1.42
N THR A 67 9.60 -19.35 2.60
CA THR A 67 8.46 -18.82 3.37
C THR A 67 8.72 -17.38 3.80
N TYR A 68 9.91 -17.12 4.35
CA TYR A 68 10.33 -15.76 4.73
C TYR A 68 10.33 -14.80 3.53
N ILE A 69 11.01 -15.20 2.45
CA ILE A 69 11.18 -14.38 1.25
C ILE A 69 9.82 -14.03 0.64
N SER A 70 8.93 -15.00 0.53
CA SER A 70 7.63 -14.79 -0.11
C SER A 70 6.67 -14.00 0.78
N LEU A 71 6.45 -14.44 2.02
CA LEU A 71 5.41 -13.90 2.89
C LEU A 71 5.87 -12.69 3.68
N TYR A 72 7.06 -12.72 4.28
CA TYR A 72 7.49 -11.69 5.22
C TYR A 72 8.33 -10.59 4.58
N PHE A 73 8.99 -10.87 3.45
CA PHE A 73 9.86 -9.91 2.78
C PHE A 73 9.21 -9.30 1.53
N LEU A 74 9.02 -10.07 0.46
CA LEU A 74 8.49 -9.55 -0.81
C LEU A 74 7.04 -9.09 -0.69
N SER A 75 6.17 -9.88 -0.05
CA SER A 75 4.77 -9.50 0.06
C SER A 75 4.59 -8.23 0.88
N VAL A 76 5.30 -8.09 2.01
CA VAL A 76 5.21 -6.89 2.86
C VAL A 76 5.61 -5.63 2.09
N ILE A 77 6.75 -5.65 1.39
CA ILE A 77 7.21 -4.51 0.58
C ILE A 77 6.16 -4.19 -0.51
N PHE A 78 5.62 -5.21 -1.18
CA PHE A 78 4.61 -5.04 -2.21
C PHE A 78 3.28 -4.48 -1.67
N TRP A 79 2.84 -4.96 -0.50
CA TRP A 79 1.61 -4.49 0.13
C TRP A 79 1.72 -3.03 0.55
N TYR A 80 2.88 -2.60 1.07
CA TYR A 80 3.13 -1.18 1.35
C TYR A 80 3.19 -0.32 0.09
N PHE A 81 3.74 -0.82 -1.02
CA PHE A 81 3.65 -0.15 -2.32
C PHE A 81 2.18 0.11 -2.70
N LEU A 82 1.34 -0.94 -2.68
CA LEU A 82 -0.07 -0.82 -3.02
C LEU A 82 -0.83 0.10 -2.06
N PHE A 83 -0.58 -0.02 -0.75
CA PHE A 83 -1.20 0.82 0.27
C PHE A 83 -0.90 2.30 0.01
N CYS A 84 0.38 2.67 -0.14
CA CYS A 84 0.78 4.05 -0.40
C CYS A 84 0.23 4.56 -1.75
N TRP A 85 0.18 3.72 -2.77
CA TRP A 85 -0.40 4.08 -4.06
C TRP A 85 -1.89 4.41 -3.98
N LEU A 86 -2.67 3.56 -3.31
CA LEU A 86 -4.09 3.74 -3.11
C LEU A 86 -4.39 4.92 -2.16
N LEU A 87 -3.61 5.09 -1.10
CA LEU A 87 -3.71 6.23 -0.20
C LEU A 87 -3.47 7.56 -0.93
N GLY A 88 -2.47 7.60 -1.83
CA GLY A 88 -2.27 8.72 -2.73
C GLY A 88 -3.52 9.03 -3.56
N ASN A 89 -4.20 8.02 -4.11
CA ASN A 89 -5.48 8.25 -4.82
C ASN A 89 -6.55 8.88 -3.93
N VAL A 90 -6.64 8.49 -2.66
CA VAL A 90 -7.57 9.11 -1.69
C VAL A 90 -7.26 10.59 -1.50
N PHE A 91 -5.99 10.96 -1.28
CA PHE A 91 -5.63 12.37 -1.12
C PHE A 91 -5.93 13.21 -2.37
N ARG A 92 -5.77 12.64 -3.56
CA ARG A 92 -6.12 13.30 -4.83
C ARG A 92 -7.56 13.79 -4.87
N VAL A 93 -8.48 13.04 -4.26
CA VAL A 93 -9.91 13.37 -4.22
C VAL A 93 -10.16 14.74 -3.56
N PHE A 94 -9.34 15.13 -2.57
CA PHE A 94 -9.58 16.33 -1.77
C PHE A 94 -9.05 17.64 -2.39
N PHE A 95 -8.25 17.59 -3.45
CA PHE A 95 -7.73 18.80 -4.12
C PHE A 95 -8.06 18.89 -5.62
N GLN A 96 -8.87 17.97 -6.13
CA GLN A 96 -9.39 18.06 -7.49
C GLN A 96 -10.47 19.17 -7.62
N PRO A 97 -10.76 19.68 -8.83
CA PRO A 97 -11.67 20.82 -9.01
C PRO A 97 -13.10 20.59 -8.47
N ARG A 98 -13.68 19.41 -8.73
CA ARG A 98 -14.99 18.98 -8.21
C ARG A 98 -14.81 17.95 -7.11
N LEU A 99 -15.32 18.20 -5.92
CA LEU A 99 -15.11 17.30 -4.78
C LEU A 99 -15.79 15.94 -5.02
N PHE A 100 -17.07 15.94 -5.36
CA PHE A 100 -17.85 14.73 -5.61
C PHE A 100 -17.76 14.32 -7.07
N THR A 101 -17.06 13.21 -7.35
CA THR A 101 -16.94 12.64 -8.70
C THR A 101 -17.01 11.13 -8.64
N ASP A 102 -17.46 10.50 -9.73
CA ASP A 102 -17.48 9.04 -9.86
C ASP A 102 -16.07 8.43 -9.63
N ASN A 103 -15.01 9.09 -10.10
CA ASN A 103 -13.63 8.68 -9.85
C ASN A 103 -13.22 8.81 -8.38
N GLY A 104 -13.64 9.88 -7.70
CA GLY A 104 -13.39 10.05 -6.26
C GLY A 104 -14.02 8.93 -5.43
N VAL A 105 -15.28 8.57 -5.74
CA VAL A 105 -15.97 7.44 -5.12
C VAL A 105 -15.23 6.13 -5.39
N LYS A 106 -14.79 5.88 -6.63
CA LYS A 106 -14.01 4.68 -6.98
C LYS A 106 -12.68 4.60 -6.22
N HIS A 107 -11.96 5.71 -6.08
CA HIS A 107 -10.69 5.74 -5.34
C HIS A 107 -10.88 5.39 -3.86
N LEU A 108 -11.85 6.04 -3.19
CA LEU A 108 -12.19 5.73 -1.80
C LEU A 108 -12.66 4.27 -1.67
N ARG A 109 -13.45 3.78 -2.64
CA ARG A 109 -13.92 2.40 -2.68
C ARG A 109 -12.79 1.38 -2.72
N ASN A 110 -11.89 1.55 -3.67
CA ASN A 110 -10.77 0.63 -3.83
C ASN A 110 -9.84 0.66 -2.61
N PHE A 111 -9.66 1.83 -1.98
CA PHE A 111 -8.84 1.94 -0.78
C PHE A 111 -9.47 1.22 0.43
N TYR A 112 -10.76 1.42 0.72
CA TYR A 112 -11.37 0.72 1.85
C TYR A 112 -11.44 -0.79 1.62
N LEU A 113 -11.76 -1.24 0.39
CA LEU A 113 -11.78 -2.66 0.06
C LEU A 113 -10.40 -3.29 0.20
N ALA A 114 -9.35 -2.61 -0.24
CA ALA A 114 -7.99 -3.09 -0.07
C ALA A 114 -7.62 -3.22 1.42
N ASN A 115 -8.00 -2.26 2.26
CA ASN A 115 -7.74 -2.30 3.70
C ASN A 115 -8.52 -3.40 4.44
N PHE A 116 -9.67 -3.83 3.93
CA PHE A 116 -10.39 -4.99 4.49
C PHE A 116 -9.85 -6.31 3.96
N LEU A 117 -9.59 -6.40 2.65
CA LEU A 117 -9.32 -7.68 2.02
C LEU A 117 -7.84 -8.06 2.11
N LEU A 118 -6.91 -7.16 1.76
CA LEU A 118 -5.49 -7.53 1.61
C LEU A 118 -4.84 -7.98 2.94
N PRO A 119 -5.04 -7.29 4.08
CA PRO A 119 -4.45 -7.73 5.35
C PRO A 119 -5.00 -9.07 5.82
N ILE A 120 -6.31 -9.30 5.63
CA ILE A 120 -6.95 -10.58 6.00
C ILE A 120 -6.45 -11.70 5.10
N LEU A 121 -6.38 -11.49 3.78
CA LEU A 121 -5.85 -12.48 2.84
C LEU A 121 -4.38 -12.80 3.16
N HIS A 122 -3.59 -11.80 3.50
CA HIS A 122 -2.21 -12.00 3.91
C HIS A 122 -2.11 -12.79 5.22
N LEU A 123 -2.89 -12.43 6.25
CA LEU A 123 -2.94 -13.15 7.53
C LEU A 123 -3.32 -14.62 7.36
N VAL A 124 -4.35 -14.90 6.55
CA VAL A 124 -4.79 -16.26 6.23
C VAL A 124 -3.71 -17.01 5.46
N ALA A 125 -3.06 -16.37 4.49
CA ALA A 125 -1.95 -16.99 3.77
C ALA A 125 -0.80 -17.34 4.71
N THR A 126 -0.44 -16.45 5.63
CA THR A 126 0.63 -16.69 6.61
C THR A 126 0.30 -17.83 7.57
N LEU A 127 -0.96 -17.93 8.05
CA LEU A 127 -1.42 -19.03 8.90
C LEU A 127 -1.26 -20.43 8.30
N LEU A 128 -1.15 -20.54 6.96
CA LEU A 128 -0.92 -21.83 6.29
C LEU A 128 0.52 -22.32 6.38
N PHE A 129 1.47 -21.43 6.67
CA PHE A 129 2.91 -21.73 6.63
C PHE A 129 3.63 -21.42 7.94
N ASP A 130 3.04 -20.60 8.81
CA ASP A 130 3.68 -20.11 10.03
C ASP A 130 2.66 -19.69 11.10
N THR A 131 3.15 -19.46 12.31
CA THR A 131 2.36 -18.94 13.43
C THR A 131 2.18 -17.43 13.35
N LEU A 132 1.07 -16.93 13.87
CA LEU A 132 0.80 -15.50 13.88
C LEU A 132 1.57 -14.78 15.00
N GLU A 133 2.31 -13.76 14.60
CA GLU A 133 2.86 -12.78 15.53
C GLU A 133 1.77 -11.78 15.96
N ALA A 134 1.83 -11.35 17.23
CA ALA A 134 0.89 -10.38 17.77
C ALA A 134 0.89 -9.06 16.98
N ASP A 135 2.06 -8.63 16.50
CA ASP A 135 2.22 -7.42 15.71
C ASP A 135 1.51 -7.50 14.35
N ALA A 136 1.49 -8.69 13.73
CA ALA A 136 0.75 -8.91 12.50
C ALA A 136 -0.76 -8.76 12.71
N VAL A 137 -1.29 -9.30 13.81
CA VAL A 137 -2.71 -9.15 14.18
C VAL A 137 -3.06 -7.69 14.45
N ALA A 138 -2.21 -6.98 15.20
CA ALA A 138 -2.39 -5.55 15.47
C ALA A 138 -2.41 -4.73 14.16
N LEU A 139 -1.53 -5.05 13.21
CA LEU A 139 -1.50 -4.38 11.91
C LEU A 139 -2.76 -4.64 11.09
N VAL A 140 -3.32 -5.85 11.11
CA VAL A 140 -4.61 -6.15 10.46
C VAL A 140 -5.74 -5.32 11.07
N LEU A 141 -5.82 -5.25 12.41
CA LEU A 141 -6.83 -4.44 13.09
C LEU A 141 -6.71 -2.96 12.72
N LEU A 142 -5.49 -2.43 12.65
CA LEU A 142 -5.25 -1.05 12.22
C LEU A 142 -5.79 -0.78 10.81
N HIS A 143 -5.53 -1.69 9.86
CA HIS A 143 -6.05 -1.56 8.49
C HIS A 143 -7.58 -1.64 8.46
N ILE A 144 -8.20 -2.50 9.25
CA ILE A 144 -9.67 -2.56 9.37
C ILE A 144 -10.22 -1.21 9.83
N VAL A 145 -9.64 -0.60 10.87
CA VAL A 145 -10.07 0.72 11.36
C VAL A 145 -9.93 1.78 10.26
N VAL A 146 -8.80 1.84 9.58
CA VAL A 146 -8.58 2.76 8.44
C VAL A 146 -9.60 2.51 7.32
N GLY A 147 -9.88 1.24 7.02
CA GLY A 147 -10.88 0.81 6.05
C GLY A 147 -12.28 1.31 6.41
N VAL A 148 -12.69 1.23 7.67
CA VAL A 148 -13.99 1.73 8.15
C VAL A 148 -14.12 3.24 7.91
N PHE A 149 -13.10 4.03 8.26
CA PHE A 149 -13.12 5.48 7.99
C PHE A 149 -13.18 5.79 6.50
N ALA A 150 -12.40 5.08 5.68
CA ALA A 150 -12.43 5.23 4.23
C ALA A 150 -13.79 4.82 3.62
N TYR A 151 -14.44 3.81 4.18
CA TYR A 151 -15.79 3.40 3.79
C TYR A 151 -16.82 4.50 4.06
N PHE A 152 -16.80 5.12 5.25
CA PHE A 152 -17.69 6.24 5.54
C PHE A 152 -17.46 7.42 4.60
N LEU A 153 -16.20 7.74 4.30
CA LEU A 153 -15.88 8.75 3.29
C LEU A 153 -16.44 8.37 1.91
N ALA A 154 -16.28 7.12 1.47
CA ALA A 154 -16.85 6.65 0.20
C ALA A 154 -18.37 6.81 0.16
N ALA A 155 -19.07 6.49 1.26
CA ALA A 155 -20.51 6.63 1.36
C ALA A 155 -20.96 8.11 1.30
N ILE A 156 -20.30 8.99 2.04
CA ILE A 156 -20.55 10.44 2.01
C ILE A 156 -20.33 10.99 0.60
N PHE A 157 -19.23 10.62 -0.04
CA PHE A 157 -18.92 11.08 -1.39
C PHE A 157 -19.94 10.58 -2.42
N ARG A 158 -20.43 9.36 -2.28
CA ARG A 158 -21.48 8.80 -3.13
C ARG A 158 -22.79 9.56 -2.96
N GLN A 159 -23.19 9.86 -1.72
CA GLN A 159 -24.39 10.66 -1.45
C GLN A 159 -24.26 12.08 -2.01
N GLY A 160 -23.11 12.73 -1.78
CA GLY A 160 -22.83 14.07 -2.31
C GLY A 160 -22.87 14.11 -3.84
N LEU A 161 -22.36 13.06 -4.50
CA LEU A 161 -22.42 12.93 -5.97
C LEU A 161 -23.86 12.80 -6.49
N GLN A 162 -24.71 12.04 -5.80
CA GLN A 162 -26.12 11.90 -6.16
C GLN A 162 -26.84 13.25 -6.03
N LEU A 163 -26.69 13.93 -4.89
CA LEU A 163 -27.32 15.24 -4.67
C LEU A 163 -26.85 16.28 -5.68
N GLN A 164 -25.57 16.27 -6.04
CA GLN A 164 -25.03 17.17 -7.07
C GLN A 164 -25.68 16.92 -8.44
N LYS A 165 -25.86 15.65 -8.83
CA LYS A 165 -26.54 15.29 -10.08
C LYS A 165 -28.01 15.71 -10.08
N GLU A 166 -28.69 15.53 -8.96
CA GLU A 166 -30.09 15.97 -8.79
C GLU A 166 -30.21 17.48 -8.92
N GLN A 167 -29.32 18.27 -8.30
CA GLN A 167 -29.33 19.74 -8.43
C GLN A 167 -28.98 20.23 -9.83
N ASP A 168 -28.00 19.61 -10.50
CA ASP A 168 -27.62 19.94 -11.88
C ASP A 168 -28.76 19.64 -12.89
N LEU A 169 -29.74 18.77 -12.54
CA LEU A 169 -30.92 18.46 -13.36
C LEU A 169 -32.04 19.51 -13.28
N TYR A 170 -32.05 20.36 -12.24
CA TYR A 170 -33.10 21.38 -12.02
C TYR A 170 -32.70 22.79 -12.50
N ILE A 171 -31.50 22.97 -13.07
CA ILE A 171 -30.98 24.27 -13.56
C ILE A 171 -31.10 24.36 -15.08
#